data_AF-A0A8H5DHD0-F1
#
_entry.id   AF-A0A8H5DHD0-F1
#
_cell.length_a   1.000
_cell.length_b   1.000
_cell.length_c   1.000
_cell.angle_alpha   90.00
_cell.angle_beta   90.00
_cell.angle_gamma   90.00
#
_symmetry.space_group_name_H-M   'P 1'
#
loop_
_entity.id
_entity.type
_entity.pdbx_description
1 polymer ?
#
loop_
_entity_poly.entity_id
_entity_poly.type
_entity_poly.pdbx_seq_one_letter_code
_entity_poly.pdbx_strand_id
1 'polypeptide(L)'
;MGSLDASLPPFPDDELIVPISHLSFENLASCNREEERRLICAAQSDGFFYLDLTNHRLGQALLDEAERVFEFSKEALNLPFEQKMQFVEEKSKDM
;
A
#
# COMPACT_ATOMS: atom_id res chain seq x y z
N MET A 1 -19.53 1.60 -12.29
CA MET A 1 -19.36 0.19 -11.87
C MET A 1 -19.90 -0.67 -12.99
N GLY A 2 -19.03 -1.18 -13.87
CA GLY A 2 -19.45 -2.02 -14.99
C GLY A 2 -19.94 -3.37 -14.46
N SER A 3 -21.14 -3.78 -14.85
CA SER A 3 -21.64 -5.12 -14.56
C SER A 3 -20.68 -6.13 -15.16
N LEU A 4 -20.14 -7.04 -14.34
CA LEU A 4 -19.41 -8.20 -14.84
C LEU A 4 -20.36 -9.02 -15.70
N ASP A 5 -19.85 -9.52 -16.82
CA ASP A 5 -20.58 -10.37 -17.76
C ASP A 5 -21.11 -11.61 -17.01
N ALA A 6 -22.42 -11.85 -17.09
CA ALA A 6 -23.10 -12.95 -16.38
C ALA A 6 -22.69 -14.34 -16.90
N SER A 7 -21.81 -14.40 -17.90
CA SER A 7 -21.16 -15.60 -18.41
C SER A 7 -19.99 -16.08 -17.51
N LEU A 8 -19.49 -15.24 -16.60
CA LEU A 8 -18.41 -15.60 -15.69
C LEU A 8 -18.94 -16.41 -14.50
N PRO A 9 -18.24 -17.49 -14.09
CA PRO A 9 -18.59 -18.19 -12.88
C PRO A 9 -18.46 -17.26 -11.66
N PRO A 10 -19.32 -17.41 -10.63
CA PRO A 10 -19.14 -16.68 -9.39
C PRO A 10 -17.79 -17.04 -8.76
N PHE A 11 -17.26 -16.11 -7.97
CA PHE A 11 -16.07 -16.38 -7.16
C PHE A 11 -16.34 -17.59 -6.25
N PRO A 12 -15.39 -18.53 -6.10
CA PRO A 12 -15.65 -19.74 -5.32
C PRO A 12 -15.84 -19.41 -3.83
N ASP A 13 -16.83 -20.04 -3.20
CA ASP A 13 -17.11 -19.85 -1.76
C ASP A 13 -16.07 -20.55 -0.86
N ASP A 14 -15.29 -21.48 -1.41
CA ASP A 14 -14.38 -22.38 -0.68
C ASP A 14 -12.89 -21.94 -0.74
N GLU A 15 -12.61 -20.66 -1.01
CA GLU A 15 -11.23 -20.17 -1.00
C GLU A 15 -10.72 -19.90 0.43
N LEU A 16 -9.55 -20.45 0.74
CA LEU A 16 -8.84 -20.16 1.99
C LEU A 16 -8.26 -18.75 1.93
N ILE A 17 -9.04 -17.76 2.38
CA ILE A 17 -8.55 -16.40 2.57
C ILE A 17 -7.58 -16.42 3.75
N VAL A 18 -6.29 -16.25 3.47
CA VAL A 18 -5.28 -16.07 4.53
C VAL A 18 -5.46 -14.66 5.10
N PRO A 19 -5.81 -14.51 6.39
CA PRO A 19 -5.99 -13.20 6.98
C PRO A 19 -4.63 -12.51 7.17
N ILE A 20 -4.43 -11.40 6.48
CA ILE A 20 -3.21 -10.59 6.64
C ILE A 20 -3.30 -9.83 7.96
N SER A 21 -2.22 -9.88 8.74
CA SER A 21 -2.13 -9.17 10.01
C SER A 21 -2.35 -7.66 9.84
N HIS A 22 -3.21 -7.07 10.68
CA HIS A 22 -3.51 -5.64 10.68
C HIS A 22 -3.10 -5.00 12.02
N LEU A 23 -2.15 -4.07 11.99
CA LEU A 23 -1.51 -3.47 13.16
C LEU A 23 -1.93 -2.00 13.33
N SER A 24 -1.96 -1.50 14.54
CA SER A 24 -2.24 -0.09 14.87
C SER A 24 -0.93 0.68 15.06
N PHE A 25 -0.72 1.71 14.22
CA PHE A 25 0.42 2.61 14.39
C PHE A 25 0.34 3.42 15.68
N GLU A 26 -0.86 3.79 16.13
CA GLU A 26 -1.06 4.50 17.41
C GLU A 26 -0.56 3.67 18.61
N ASN A 27 -0.89 2.37 18.61
CA ASN A 27 -0.44 1.46 19.65
C ASN A 27 1.07 1.24 19.60
N LEU A 28 1.66 1.12 18.41
CA LEU A 28 3.12 1.03 18.26
C LEU A 28 3.82 2.32 18.72
N ALA A 29 3.29 3.49 18.36
CA ALA A 29 3.83 4.80 18.76
C ALA A 29 3.78 5.01 20.28
N SER A 30 2.83 4.36 20.97
CA SER A 30 2.72 4.38 22.44
C SER A 30 3.47 3.23 23.14
N CYS A 31 4.32 2.49 22.43
CA CYS A 31 5.08 1.35 22.95
C CYS A 31 4.19 0.26 23.59
N ASN A 32 3.04 -0.02 22.96
CA ASN A 32 2.16 -1.10 23.39
C ASN A 32 2.83 -2.46 23.14
N ARG A 33 3.15 -3.18 24.22
CA ARG A 33 3.88 -4.47 24.15
C ARG A 33 3.18 -5.55 23.33
N GLU A 34 1.85 -5.62 23.36
CA GLU A 34 1.13 -6.62 22.57
C GLU A 34 1.20 -6.30 21.09
N GLU A 35 1.08 -5.03 20.72
CA GLU A 35 1.19 -4.60 19.33
C GLU A 35 2.61 -4.80 18.77
N GLU A 36 3.63 -4.52 19.57
CA GLU A 36 5.04 -4.81 19.25
C GLU A 36 5.26 -6.31 19.01
N ARG A 37 4.69 -7.17 19.87
CA ARG A 37 4.77 -8.62 19.70
C ARG A 37 4.09 -9.06 18.40
N ARG A 38 2.91 -8.51 18.09
CA ARG A 38 2.18 -8.78 16.85
C ARG A 38 2.98 -8.35 15.62
N LEU A 39 3.65 -7.20 15.68
CA LEU A 39 4.56 -6.73 14.62
C LEU A 39 5.66 -7.75 14.33
N ILE A 40 6.37 -8.20 15.37
CA ILE A 40 7.46 -9.18 15.20
C ILE A 40 6.92 -10.52 14.67
N CYS A 41 5.79 -10.99 15.19
CA CYS A 41 5.17 -12.23 14.70
C CYS A 41 4.78 -12.12 13.22
N ALA A 42 4.06 -11.07 12.81
CA ALA A 42 3.63 -10.88 11.43
C ALA A 42 4.83 -10.74 10.47
N ALA A 43 5.88 -10.03 10.89
CA ALA A 43 7.12 -9.91 10.11
C ALA A 43 7.85 -11.25 9.94
N GLN A 44 7.74 -12.17 10.91
CA GLN A 44 8.38 -13.48 10.87
C GLN A 44 7.55 -14.56 10.18
N SER A 45 6.22 -14.54 10.32
CA SER A 45 5.33 -15.55 9.74
C SER A 45 4.98 -15.24 8.29
N ASP A 46 4.48 -14.04 8.04
CA ASP A 46 3.86 -13.67 6.77
C ASP A 46 4.82 -12.80 5.94
N GLY A 47 5.73 -12.08 6.61
CA GLY A 47 6.69 -11.16 5.99
C GLY A 47 6.11 -9.80 5.60
N PHE A 48 4.80 -9.62 5.76
CA PHE A 48 4.09 -8.37 5.51
C PHE A 48 2.85 -8.25 6.41
N PHE A 49 2.37 -7.02 6.57
CA PHE A 49 1.20 -6.69 7.36
C PHE A 49 0.61 -5.36 6.88
N TYR A 50 -0.66 -5.13 7.19
CA TYR A 50 -1.25 -3.80 7.10
C TYR A 50 -0.95 -3.00 8.36
N LEU A 51 -0.63 -1.72 8.17
CA LEU A 51 -0.44 -0.77 9.26
C LEU A 51 -1.51 0.32 9.18
N ASP A 52 -2.36 0.38 10.20
CA ASP A 52 -3.38 1.40 10.36
C ASP A 52 -2.76 2.70 10.82
N LEU A 53 -2.78 3.69 9.93
CA LEU A 53 -2.27 5.04 10.14
C LEU A 53 -3.38 6.05 10.46
N THR A 54 -4.65 5.63 10.46
CA THR A 54 -5.80 6.53 10.50
C THR A 54 -6.02 7.18 11.87
N ASN A 55 -5.57 6.53 12.95
CA ASN A 55 -5.85 6.93 14.33
C ASN A 55 -4.74 7.74 15.01
N HIS A 56 -3.70 8.16 14.28
CA HIS A 56 -2.60 8.94 14.84
C HIS A 56 -2.24 10.14 13.96
N ARG A 57 -1.94 11.31 14.56
CA ARG A 57 -1.64 12.54 13.83
C ARG A 57 -0.51 12.38 12.79
N LEU A 58 0.59 11.72 13.17
CA LEU A 58 1.69 11.46 12.23
C LEU A 58 1.28 10.48 11.12
N GLY A 59 0.40 9.52 11.42
CA GLY A 59 -0.12 8.58 10.42
C GLY A 59 -1.01 9.29 9.40
N GLN A 60 -1.93 10.14 9.87
CA GLN A 60 -2.76 10.99 9.00
C GLN A 60 -1.91 11.89 8.10
N ALA A 61 -0.88 12.55 8.66
CA ALA A 61 0.02 13.39 7.86
C ALA A 61 0.77 12.59 6.77
N LEU A 62 1.14 11.33 7.05
CA LEU A 62 1.75 10.44 6.06
C LEU A 62 0.75 10.03 4.98
N LEU A 63 -0.50 9.74 5.35
CA LEU A 63 -1.57 9.46 4.38
C LEU A 63 -1.85 10.66 3.47
N ASP A 64 -1.90 11.88 4.02
CA ASP A 64 -2.08 13.11 3.25
C ASP A 64 -0.93 13.38 2.26
N GLU A 65 0.30 13.03 2.63
CA GLU A 65 1.45 13.09 1.72
C GLU A 65 1.37 12.01 0.64
N ALA A 66 1.00 10.78 1.02
CA ALA A 66 0.83 9.69 0.07
C ALA A 66 -0.26 10.01 -0.98
N GLU A 67 -1.36 10.63 -0.58
CA GLU A 67 -2.41 11.09 -1.50
C GLU A 67 -1.90 12.16 -2.47
N ARG A 68 -1.10 13.12 -1.97
CA ARG A 68 -0.46 14.14 -2.83
C ARG A 68 0.49 13.51 -3.85
N VAL A 69 1.29 12.53 -3.44
CA VAL A 69 2.16 11.77 -4.35
C VAL A 69 1.34 10.96 -5.35
N PHE A 70 0.20 10.40 -4.93
CA PHE A 70 -0.69 9.64 -5.80
C PHE A 70 -1.31 10.53 -6.89
N GLU A 71 -1.83 11.70 -6.54
CA GLU A 71 -2.35 12.67 -7.52
C GLU A 71 -1.25 13.15 -8.47
N PHE A 72 -0.07 13.50 -7.93
CA PHE A 72 1.08 13.84 -8.77
C PHE A 72 1.46 12.69 -9.71
N SER A 73 1.42 11.44 -9.24
CA SER A 73 1.74 10.27 -10.07
C SER A 73 0.75 10.10 -11.21
N LYS A 74 -0.54 10.40 -11.01
CA LYS A 74 -1.54 10.40 -12.09
C LYS A 74 -1.19 11.45 -13.14
N GLU A 75 -0.87 12.68 -12.71
CA GLU A 75 -0.48 13.76 -13.62
C GLU A 75 0.77 13.37 -14.43
N ALA A 76 1.81 12.88 -13.74
CA ALA A 76 3.06 12.46 -14.36
C ALA A 76 2.86 11.30 -15.35
N LEU A 77 2.04 10.31 -15.00
CA LEU A 77 1.77 9.17 -15.89
C LEU A 77 0.86 9.53 -17.07
N ASN A 78 0.07 10.60 -16.95
CA ASN A 78 -0.78 11.13 -18.02
C ASN A 78 -0.02 12.02 -19.02
N LEU A 79 1.26 12.32 -18.78
CA LEU A 79 2.09 13.02 -19.75
C LEU A 79 2.23 12.21 -21.05
N PRO A 80 2.42 12.89 -22.21
CA PRO A 80 2.75 12.25 -23.47
C PRO A 80 3.94 11.31 -23.34
N PHE A 81 3.91 10.22 -24.11
CA PHE A 81 4.96 9.20 -24.09
C PHE A 81 6.34 9.80 -24.34
N GLU A 82 6.45 10.70 -25.32
CA GLU A 82 7.70 11.36 -25.69
C GLU A 82 8.30 12.16 -24.53
N GLN A 83 7.47 12.80 -23.71
CA GLN A 83 7.91 13.53 -22.53
C GLN A 83 8.39 12.57 -21.42
N LYS A 84 7.66 11.47 -21.20
CA LYS A 84 8.06 10.45 -20.20
C LYS A 84 9.39 9.78 -20.57
N MET A 85 9.64 9.54 -21.87
CA MET A 85 10.86 8.90 -22.35
C MET A 85 12.13 9.74 -22.15
N GLN A 86 12.01 11.06 -22.00
CA GLN A 86 13.16 11.93 -21.71
C GLN A 86 13.84 11.58 -20.38
N PHE A 87 13.11 10.98 -19.43
CA PHE A 87 13.60 10.63 -18.09
C PHE A 87 14.09 9.18 -17.97
N VAL A 88 14.07 8.38 -19.05
CA VAL A 88 14.51 6.98 -19.03
C VAL A 88 16.03 6.85 -19.06
N GLU A 89 16.75 7.82 -19.64
CA GLU A 89 18.20 7.73 -19.88
C GLU A 89 19.09 8.42 -18.82
N GLU A 90 18.54 9.19 -17.88
CA GLU A 90 19.34 9.90 -16.87
C GLU A 90 20.06 8.98 -15.87
N LYS A 91 19.78 7.66 -15.84
CA LYS A 91 20.42 6.71 -14.90
C LYS A 91 21.57 5.85 -15.46
N SER A 92 21.98 6.02 -16.73
CA SER A 92 23.00 5.13 -17.34
C SER A 92 24.36 5.77 -17.59
N LYS A 93 24.59 7.04 -17.21
CA LYS A 93 25.86 7.74 -17.50
C LYS A 93 26.80 7.98 -16.32
N ASP A 94 26.42 7.59 -15.10
CA ASP A 94 27.24 7.75 -13.89
C ASP A 94 27.61 6.43 -13.19
N MET A 95 27.72 5.31 -13.92
CA MET A 95 28.29 4.05 -13.40
C MET A 95 29.43 3.52 -14.26
#